data_AF-A0A3D2AYB4-F1
#
_entry.id   AF-A0A3D2AYB4-F1
#
_cell.length_a   1.000
_cell.length_b   1.000
_cell.length_c   1.000
_cell.angle_alpha   90.00
_cell.angle_beta   90.00
_cell.angle_gamma   90.00
#
_symmetry.space_group_name_H-M   'P 1'
#
loop_
_entity.id
_entity.type
_entity.pdbx_description
1 polymer ?
#
loop_
_entity_poly.entity_id
_entity_poly.type
_entity_poly.pdbx_seq_one_letter_code
_entity_poly.pdbx_strand_id
1 'polypeptide(L)' 'SQIVPYEGAATGVGGNVRDVMCMGAEVIACTDSFRFGEIKTNKTKWIHDGVVAGIAGYGNPLGIPNIGG' A
#
# COMPACT_ATOMS: atom_id res chain seq x y z
N SER A 1 -4.92 -4.36 -7.15
CA SER A 1 -4.06 -5.34 -6.45
C SER A 1 -4.41 -6.82 -6.68
N GLN A 2 -5.55 -7.21 -7.26
CA GLN A 2 -5.88 -8.65 -7.39
C GLN A 2 -5.13 -9.42 -8.50
N ILE A 3 -4.60 -8.72 -9.51
CA ILE A 3 -3.90 -9.32 -10.67
C ILE A 3 -2.38 -9.15 -10.53
N VAL A 4 -1.93 -7.96 -10.12
CA VAL A 4 -0.54 -7.64 -9.79
C VAL A 4 -0.51 -6.98 -8.41
N PRO A 5 -0.37 -7.77 -7.32
CA PRO A 5 -0.52 -7.27 -5.96
C PRO A 5 0.47 -6.19 -5.56
N TYR A 6 1.76 -6.42 -5.84
CA TYR A 6 2.83 -5.47 -5.53
C TYR A 6 2.62 -4.13 -6.22
N GLU A 7 2.60 -4.12 -7.56
CA GLU A 7 2.47 -2.89 -8.34
C GLU A 7 1.15 -2.17 -8.06
N GLY A 8 0.06 -2.93 -7.92
CA GLY A 8 -1.25 -2.36 -7.62
C GLY A 8 -1.32 -1.71 -6.24
N ALA A 9 -0.54 -2.16 -5.27
CA ALA A 9 -0.51 -1.56 -3.93
C ALA A 9 0.48 -0.38 -3.87
N ALA A 10 1.67 -0.53 -4.45
CA ALA A 10 2.68 0.53 -4.54
C ALA A 10 2.14 1.78 -5.24
N THR A 11 1.49 1.60 -6.39
CA THR A 11 0.90 2.72 -7.15
C THR A 11 -0.29 3.36 -6.44
N GLY A 12 -1.02 2.61 -5.61
CA GLY A 12 -2.08 3.13 -4.75
C GLY A 12 -1.55 4.10 -3.70
N VAL A 13 -0.49 3.72 -2.97
CA VAL A 13 0.20 4.62 -2.03
C VAL A 13 0.69 5.87 -2.77
N GLY A 14 1.32 5.69 -3.93
CA GLY A 14 1.79 6.82 -4.73
C GLY A 14 0.70 7.79 -5.17
N GLY A 15 -0.51 7.31 -5.44
CA GLY A 15 -1.67 8.17 -5.71
C GLY A 15 -1.98 9.08 -4.54
N ASN A 16 -2.23 8.48 -3.36
CA ASN A 16 -2.56 9.21 -2.14
C ASN A 16 -1.47 10.24 -1.76
N VAL A 17 -0.20 9.85 -1.89
CA VAL A 17 0.93 10.75 -1.59
C VAL A 17 0.92 11.97 -2.52
N ARG A 18 0.73 11.76 -3.82
CA ARG A 18 0.67 12.87 -4.80
C ARG A 18 -0.51 13.79 -4.56
N ASP A 19 -1.68 13.25 -4.20
CA ASP A 19 -2.87 14.06 -3.94
C ASP A 19 -2.64 15.06 -2.80
N VAL A 20 -2.00 14.63 -1.71
CA VAL A 20 -1.66 15.51 -0.58
C VAL A 20 -0.54 16.50 -0.96
N MET A 21 0.53 16.03 -1.61
CA MET A 21 1.65 16.88 -2.00
C MET A 21 1.25 17.99 -2.97
N CYS A 22 0.35 17.72 -3.92
CA CYS A 22 -0.15 18.72 -4.87
C CYS A 22 -0.97 19.83 -4.21
N MET A 23 -1.49 19.62 -2.99
CA MET A 23 -2.15 20.64 -2.19
C MET A 23 -1.17 21.53 -1.43
N GLY A 24 0.14 21.30 -1.56
CA GLY A 24 1.20 22.01 -0.81
C GLY A 24 1.38 21.51 0.63
N ALA A 25 0.80 20.37 0.98
CA ALA A 25 0.93 19.75 2.29
C ALA A 25 2.04 18.67 2.30
N GLU A 26 2.61 18.43 3.48
CA GLU A 26 3.58 17.36 3.71
C GLU A 26 2.89 16.08 4.19
N VAL A 27 3.24 14.95 3.60
CA VAL A 27 2.73 13.64 4.03
C VAL A 27 3.59 13.11 5.16
N ILE A 28 3.04 13.09 6.38
CA ILE A 28 3.78 12.64 7.58
C ILE A 28 3.57 11.15 7.91
N ALA A 29 2.49 10.53 7.39
CA ALA A 29 2.17 9.13 7.63
C ALA A 29 1.08 8.61 6.67
N CYS A 30 0.98 7.28 6.56
CA CYS A 30 -0.11 6.57 5.87
C CYS A 30 -0.80 5.55 6.79
N THR A 31 -1.99 5.11 6.38
CA THR A 31 -2.75 4.02 7.01
C THR A 31 -3.44 3.20 5.92
N ASP A 32 -3.51 1.87 6.08
CA ASP A 32 -4.00 0.98 5.03
C ASP A 32 -5.12 0.06 5.50
N SER A 33 -6.27 0.14 4.87
CA SER A 33 -7.42 -0.66 5.28
C SER A 33 -7.66 -1.84 4.33
N PHE A 34 -7.09 -3.01 4.67
CA PHE A 34 -7.11 -4.19 3.81
C PHE A 34 -8.39 -5.03 3.92
N ARG A 35 -8.80 -5.61 2.79
CA ARG A 35 -9.85 -6.63 2.73
C ARG A 35 -9.40 -7.74 1.79
N PHE A 36 -9.31 -8.94 2.34
CA PHE A 36 -8.90 -10.13 1.61
C PHE A 36 -9.99 -11.20 1.70
N GLY A 37 -9.92 -12.18 0.79
CA GLY A 37 -10.74 -13.39 0.90
C GLY A 37 -10.23 -14.31 2.01
N GLU A 38 -10.59 -15.59 1.97
CA GLU A 38 -10.14 -16.55 2.97
C GLU A 38 -8.61 -16.71 2.97
N ILE A 39 -7.98 -16.36 4.11
CA ILE A 39 -6.52 -16.30 4.28
C ILE A 39 -5.84 -17.67 4.16
N LYS A 40 -6.59 -18.76 4.31
CA LYS A 40 -6.05 -20.12 4.20
C LYS A 40 -5.70 -20.50 2.77
N THR A 41 -6.27 -19.82 1.78
CA THR A 41 -6.03 -20.11 0.37
C THR A 41 -4.69 -19.55 -0.09
N ASN A 42 -3.94 -20.32 -0.90
CA ASN A 42 -2.63 -19.90 -1.42
C ASN A 42 -2.72 -18.59 -2.23
N LYS A 43 -3.81 -18.40 -2.99
CA LYS A 43 -4.04 -17.18 -3.76
C LYS A 43 -4.18 -15.96 -2.85
N THR A 44 -4.97 -16.05 -1.79
CA THR A 44 -5.12 -14.93 -0.85
C THR A 44 -3.81 -14.60 -0.16
N LYS A 45 -3.02 -15.60 0.27
CA LYS A 45 -1.70 -15.37 0.86
C LYS A 45 -0.76 -14.63 -0.09
N TRP A 46 -0.69 -15.09 -1.35
CA TRP A 46 0.11 -14.41 -2.38
C TRP A 46 -0.33 -12.95 -2.62
N ILE A 47 -1.64 -12.68 -2.63
CA ILE A 47 -2.16 -11.31 -2.74
C ILE A 47 -1.78 -10.48 -1.51
N HIS A 48 -2.00 -11.02 -0.30
CA HIS A 48 -1.67 -10.36 0.95
C HIS A 48 -0.19 -9.97 1.00
N ASP A 49 0.71 -10.92 0.79
CA ASP A 49 2.15 -10.71 0.89
C ASP A 49 2.63 -9.72 -0.18
N GLY A 50 2.10 -9.82 -1.40
CA GLY A 50 2.44 -8.87 -2.46
C GLY A 50 1.91 -7.45 -2.19
N VAL A 51 0.71 -7.30 -1.62
CA VAL A 51 0.17 -5.98 -1.24
C VAL A 51 1.02 -5.32 -0.15
N VAL A 52 1.33 -6.06 0.92
CA VAL A 52 2.16 -5.55 2.02
C VAL A 52 3.55 -5.16 1.52
N ALA A 53 4.16 -6.00 0.68
CA ALA A 53 5.45 -5.70 0.06
C ALA A 53 5.38 -4.47 -0.86
N GLY A 54 4.30 -4.31 -1.64
CA GLY A 54 4.14 -3.16 -2.53
C GLY A 54 4.01 -1.83 -1.80
N ILE A 55 3.25 -1.81 -0.70
CA ILE A 55 3.09 -0.61 0.15
C ILE A 55 4.42 -0.24 0.80
N ALA A 56 5.09 -1.21 1.41
CA ALA A 56 6.43 -1.00 1.97
C ALA A 56 7.43 -0.54 0.90
N GLY A 57 7.35 -1.11 -0.31
CA GLY A 57 8.20 -0.78 -1.44
C GLY A 57 8.04 0.66 -1.95
N TYR A 58 6.89 1.30 -1.68
CA TYR A 58 6.65 2.70 -2.07
C TYR A 58 6.80 3.68 -0.90
N GLY A 59 6.22 3.36 0.26
CA GLY A 59 6.23 4.24 1.43
C GLY A 59 7.61 4.38 2.09
N ASN A 60 8.33 3.25 2.26
CA ASN A 60 9.61 3.26 2.98
C ASN A 60 10.68 4.13 2.29
N PRO A 61 10.89 4.04 0.96
CA PRO A 61 11.86 4.91 0.27
C PRO A 61 11.50 6.40 0.33
N LEU A 62 10.21 6.73 0.43
CA LEU A 62 9.74 8.10 0.58
C LEU A 62 9.84 8.62 2.03
N GLY A 63 10.21 7.76 2.98
CA GLY A 63 10.28 8.12 4.40
C GLY A 63 8.92 8.33 5.04
N ILE A 64 7.84 7.80 4.46
CA ILE A 64 6.48 7.95 4.96
C ILE A 64 6.12 6.71 5.78
N PRO A 65 6.04 6.80 7.12
CA PRO A 65 5.73 5.65 7.96
C PRO A 65 4.26 5.24 7.79
N ASN A 66 4.03 3.94 7.72
CA ASN A 66 2.69 3.37 7.89
C ASN A 66 2.40 3.16 9.37
N ILE A 67 1.40 3.86 9.91
CA ILE A 67 1.14 3.93 11.36
C ILE A 67 -0.10 3.15 11.80
N GLY A 68 -0.79 2.47 10.88
CA GLY A 68 -1.97 1.68 11.22
C GLY A 68 -2.70 1.15 9.99
N GLY A 69 -3.79 0.42 10.23
CA GLY A 69 -4.54 -0.21 9.15
C GLY A 69 -5.24 -1.49 9.57
#